data_AF-A0A0Q6SNZ4-F1
#
_entry.id   AF-A0A0Q6SNZ4-F1
#
_cell.length_a   1.000
_cell.length_b   1.000
_cell.length_c   1.000
_cell.angle_alpha   90.00
_cell.angle_beta   90.00
_cell.angle_gamma   90.00
#
_symmetry.space_group_name_H-M   'P 1'
#
loop_
_entity.id
_entity.type
_entity.pdbx_description
1 polymer ?
#
loop_
_entity_poly.entity_id
_entity_poly.type
_entity_poly.pdbx_seq_one_letter_code
_entity_poly.pdbx_strand_id
1 'polypeptide(L)'
;MLPSDPKPASEPSKLAGQPPNAPRPANSVLTMKLLELELSLDGYAAGRDGFSTHVATAVSAIGGELLFELPASGLITNCERIAVLRLPREGAANTVFACLEPGGTTIRIERPTEETACLQSFAGAFVDVLRRI
;
A
#
# COMPACT_ATOMS: atom_id res chain seq x y z
N MET A 1 -59.55 -39.54 17.57
CA MET A 1 -59.26 -39.11 16.18
C MET A 1 -58.12 -38.11 16.22
N LEU A 2 -56.90 -38.54 15.86
CA LEU A 2 -55.79 -37.66 15.47
C LEU A 2 -55.81 -37.52 13.93
N PRO A 3 -55.41 -36.36 13.40
CA PRO A 3 -54.15 -36.26 12.63
C PRO A 3 -53.39 -34.95 12.99
N SER A 4 -52.06 -34.89 13.20
CA SER A 4 -50.88 -35.26 12.38
C SER A 4 -50.52 -34.25 11.28
N ASP A 5 -49.54 -33.41 11.63
CA ASP A 5 -48.43 -32.82 10.86
C ASP A 5 -48.58 -31.49 10.06
N PRO A 6 -47.64 -30.53 10.23
CA PRO A 6 -47.57 -29.28 9.48
C PRO A 6 -46.88 -29.43 8.11
N LYS A 7 -47.42 -28.71 7.12
CA LYS A 7 -46.92 -28.57 5.74
C LYS A 7 -45.42 -28.16 5.67
N PRO A 8 -44.55 -28.91 4.96
CA PRO A 8 -43.24 -28.41 4.56
C PRO A 8 -43.38 -27.56 3.29
N ALA A 9 -42.78 -26.38 3.30
CA ALA A 9 -42.50 -25.62 2.08
C ALA A 9 -41.09 -25.02 2.22
N SER A 10 -40.10 -25.88 2.00
CA SER A 10 -38.73 -25.47 1.76
C SER A 10 -38.58 -25.00 0.32
N GLU A 11 -38.08 -23.76 0.21
CA GLU A 11 -37.26 -23.16 -0.87
C GLU A 11 -37.93 -22.77 -2.20
N PRO A 12 -37.46 -21.62 -2.73
CA PRO A 12 -36.52 -21.77 -3.83
C PRO A 12 -35.19 -21.03 -3.62
N SER A 13 -34.12 -21.74 -3.97
CA SER A 13 -32.99 -21.28 -4.78
C SER A 13 -32.00 -20.28 -4.16
N LYS A 14 -30.86 -20.87 -3.75
CA LYS A 14 -29.52 -20.56 -4.30
C LYS A 14 -29.41 -19.17 -4.94
N LEU A 15 -28.82 -18.23 -4.21
CA LEU A 15 -27.86 -17.33 -4.82
C LEU A 15 -26.48 -17.65 -4.23
N ALA A 16 -25.76 -18.42 -5.04
CA ALA A 16 -24.32 -18.54 -5.17
C ALA A 16 -23.47 -18.19 -3.94
N GLY A 17 -22.76 -19.20 -3.44
CA GLY A 17 -21.56 -19.01 -2.64
C GLY A 17 -20.66 -17.97 -3.29
N GLN A 18 -20.52 -16.83 -2.64
CA GLN A 18 -19.39 -15.96 -2.86
C GLN A 18 -18.20 -16.69 -2.22
N PRO A 19 -17.14 -17.04 -2.98
CA PRO A 19 -15.91 -17.44 -2.33
C PRO A 19 -15.47 -16.27 -1.44
N PRO A 20 -15.14 -16.48 -0.15
CA PRO A 20 -14.74 -15.41 0.76
C PRO A 20 -13.42 -14.72 0.36
N ASN A 21 -12.83 -15.05 -0.79
CA ASN A 21 -11.50 -14.66 -1.25
C ASN A 21 -11.45 -14.01 -2.64
N ALA A 22 -12.56 -13.48 -3.18
CA ALA A 22 -12.43 -12.59 -4.33
C ALA A 22 -11.77 -11.27 -3.86
N PRO A 23 -10.59 -10.86 -4.38
CA PRO A 23 -10.03 -9.57 -4.05
C PRO A 23 -11.04 -8.49 -4.45
N ARG A 24 -11.52 -7.72 -3.48
CA ARG A 24 -12.37 -6.55 -3.72
C ARG A 24 -11.70 -5.65 -4.77
N PRO A 25 -12.44 -5.02 -5.70
CA PRO A 25 -11.84 -4.21 -6.77
C PRO A 25 -10.95 -3.07 -6.26
N ALA A 26 -11.21 -2.56 -5.05
CA ALA A 26 -10.36 -1.57 -4.38
C ALA A 26 -8.97 -2.08 -3.97
N ASN A 27 -8.78 -3.40 -3.79
CA ASN A 27 -7.45 -4.00 -3.64
C ASN A 27 -6.74 -4.10 -5.00
N SER A 28 -7.48 -4.45 -6.06
CA SER A 28 -6.90 -4.63 -7.40
C SER A 28 -6.34 -3.33 -7.99
N VAL A 29 -7.03 -2.19 -7.80
CA VAL A 29 -6.54 -0.88 -8.25
C VAL A 29 -5.26 -0.49 -7.51
N LEU A 30 -5.20 -0.74 -6.20
CA LEU A 30 -4.02 -0.44 -5.38
C LEU A 30 -2.85 -1.36 -5.73
N THR A 31 -3.11 -2.64 -5.98
CA THR A 31 -2.12 -3.60 -6.47
C THR A 31 -1.57 -3.19 -7.83
N MET A 32 -2.42 -2.74 -8.76
CA MET A 32 -1.99 -2.27 -10.07
C MET A 32 -1.11 -1.03 -9.98
N LYS A 33 -1.50 -0.04 -9.17
CA LYS A 33 -0.67 1.15 -8.90
C LYS A 33 0.66 0.82 -8.24
N LEU A 34 0.70 -0.15 -7.33
CA LEU A 34 1.95 -0.62 -6.73
C LEU A 34 2.87 -1.26 -7.77
N LEU A 35 2.30 -2.09 -8.65
CA LEU A 35 3.06 -2.72 -9.73
C LEU A 35 3.59 -1.66 -10.72
N GLU A 36 2.79 -0.66 -11.08
CA GLU A 36 3.23 0.47 -11.92
C GLU A 36 4.37 1.26 -11.26
N LEU A 37 4.29 1.47 -9.95
CA LEU A 37 5.35 2.08 -9.17
C LEU A 37 6.62 1.24 -9.20
N GLU A 38 6.53 -0.07 -8.95
CA GLU A 38 7.67 -0.99 -9.01
C GLU A 38 8.33 -0.98 -10.40
N LEU A 39 7.54 -1.00 -11.48
CA LEU A 39 8.04 -0.92 -12.86
C LEU A 39 8.67 0.44 -13.19
N SER A 40 8.16 1.53 -12.62
CA SER A 40 8.73 2.87 -12.80
C SER A 40 10.05 3.04 -12.04
N LEU A 41 10.26 2.24 -11.00
CA LEU A 41 11.47 2.20 -10.19
C LEU A 41 12.50 1.18 -10.73
N ASP A 42 12.04 0.18 -11.48
CA ASP A 42 12.88 -0.78 -12.20
C ASP A 42 13.67 -0.03 -13.29
N GLY A 43 15.00 0.01 -13.14
CA GLY A 43 15.89 0.83 -13.99
C GLY A 43 16.49 2.07 -13.30
N TYR A 44 16.35 2.17 -11.98
CA TYR A 44 17.01 3.20 -11.19
C TYR A 44 18.55 3.15 -11.31
N ALA A 45 19.13 4.19 -11.93
CA ALA A 45 20.59 4.31 -12.09
C ALA A 45 21.17 5.60 -11.48
N ALA A 46 20.33 6.45 -10.87
CA ALA A 46 20.73 7.79 -10.43
C ALA A 46 21.56 7.83 -9.13
N GLY A 47 21.76 6.68 -8.46
CA GLY A 47 22.55 6.58 -7.22
C GLY A 47 21.89 7.32 -6.03
N ARG A 48 22.47 7.29 -4.83
CA ARG A 48 21.80 7.76 -3.59
C ARG A 48 21.16 9.16 -3.64
N ASP A 49 21.76 10.12 -4.34
CA ASP A 49 21.29 11.51 -4.37
C ASP A 49 20.04 11.70 -5.24
N GLY A 50 19.82 10.83 -6.23
CA GLY A 50 18.64 10.88 -7.11
C GLY A 50 17.40 10.19 -6.55
N PHE A 51 17.49 9.56 -5.36
CA PHE A 51 16.52 8.55 -4.93
C PHE A 51 15.16 9.16 -4.67
N SER A 52 15.12 10.19 -3.83
CA SER A 52 13.89 10.91 -3.49
C SER A 52 13.24 11.51 -4.73
N THR A 53 14.01 12.08 -5.66
CA THR A 53 13.49 12.69 -6.89
C THR A 53 12.87 11.65 -7.82
N HIS A 54 13.54 10.51 -8.01
CA HIS A 54 13.02 9.43 -8.86
C HIS A 54 11.76 8.82 -8.27
N VAL A 55 11.76 8.55 -6.96
CA VAL A 55 10.59 8.03 -6.25
C VAL A 55 9.44 9.03 -6.25
N ALA A 56 9.71 10.32 -6.04
CA ALA A 56 8.70 11.39 -6.12
C ALA A 56 8.03 11.45 -7.50
N THR A 57 8.82 11.29 -8.56
CA THR A 57 8.33 11.30 -9.94
C THR A 57 7.43 10.08 -10.19
N ALA A 58 7.90 8.88 -9.79
CA ALA A 58 7.18 7.63 -9.97
C ALA A 58 5.85 7.61 -9.17
N VAL A 59 5.87 8.07 -7.92
CA VAL A 59 4.65 8.12 -7.09
C VAL A 59 3.67 9.19 -7.60
N SER A 60 4.17 10.32 -8.10
CA SER A 60 3.33 11.38 -8.68
C SER A 60 2.62 10.90 -9.95
N ALA A 61 3.26 10.05 -10.76
CA ALA A 61 2.67 9.49 -11.97
C ALA A 61 1.40 8.66 -11.70
N ILE A 62 1.32 8.01 -10.52
CA ILE A 62 0.15 7.24 -10.09
C ILE A 62 -0.80 8.03 -9.18
N GLY A 63 -0.58 9.35 -9.05
CA GLY A 63 -1.37 10.26 -8.23
C GLY A 63 -1.15 10.13 -6.72
N GLY A 64 -0.04 9.52 -6.30
CA GLY A 64 0.42 9.55 -4.92
C GLY A 64 1.43 10.66 -4.69
N GLU A 65 1.94 10.75 -3.47
CA GLU A 65 2.81 11.82 -3.01
C GLU A 65 3.96 11.25 -2.18
N LEU A 66 5.17 11.79 -2.39
CA LEU A 66 6.30 11.55 -1.49
C LEU A 66 6.17 12.50 -0.31
N LEU A 67 6.09 11.96 0.90
CA LEU A 67 5.99 12.75 2.11
C LEU A 67 7.37 13.25 2.55
N PHE A 68 8.32 12.32 2.71
CA PHE A 68 9.69 12.63 3.13
C PHE A 68 10.61 11.42 2.88
N GLU A 69 11.91 11.67 2.88
CA GLU A 69 12.97 10.67 2.77
C GLU A 69 13.87 10.74 4.01
N LEU A 70 14.30 9.57 4.50
CA LEU A 70 15.19 9.45 5.64
C LEU A 70 16.21 8.32 5.40
N PRO A 71 17.42 8.42 5.99
CA PRO A 71 18.32 7.28 6.06
C PRO A 71 17.65 6.15 6.84
N ALA A 72 17.69 4.93 6.32
CA ALA A 72 17.05 3.78 6.95
C ALA A 72 17.50 3.60 8.40
N SER A 73 18.77 3.90 8.70
CA SER A 73 19.31 3.95 10.08
C SER A 73 18.98 2.70 10.92
N GLY A 74 18.86 1.54 10.27
CA GLY A 74 18.48 0.27 10.90
C GLY A 74 16.97 0.03 11.08
N LEU A 75 16.09 0.90 10.59
CA LEU A 75 14.63 0.71 10.59
C LEU A 75 14.19 -0.45 9.70
N ILE A 76 14.90 -0.68 8.59
CA ILE A 76 14.63 -1.76 7.65
C ILE A 76 15.96 -2.45 7.33
N THR A 77 15.95 -3.78 7.41
CA THR A 77 17.13 -4.61 7.13
C THR A 77 17.48 -4.53 5.64
N ASN A 78 18.77 -4.43 5.31
CA ASN A 78 19.26 -4.27 3.93
C ASN A 78 18.61 -3.07 3.21
N CYS A 79 18.47 -1.96 3.93
CA CYS A 79 17.98 -0.71 3.39
C CYS A 79 18.94 0.41 3.80
N GLU A 80 19.27 1.28 2.86
CA GLU A 80 20.12 2.44 3.09
C GLU A 80 19.29 3.71 3.31
N ARG A 81 18.21 3.87 2.54
CA ARG A 81 17.29 5.02 2.58
C ARG A 81 15.86 4.57 2.41
N ILE A 82 14.96 5.23 3.14
CA ILE A 82 13.53 4.96 3.13
C ILE A 82 12.82 6.24 2.71
N ALA A 83 12.05 6.16 1.64
CA ALA A 83 11.14 7.19 1.19
C ALA A 83 9.71 6.80 1.58
N VAL A 84 9.02 7.68 2.31
CA VAL A 84 7.66 7.45 2.74
C VAL A 84 6.69 8.04 1.74
N LEU A 85 5.83 7.18 1.20
CA LEU A 85 4.90 7.50 0.12
C LEU A 85 3.47 7.38 0.60
N ARG A 86 2.62 8.24 0.05
CA ARG A 86 1.19 8.25 0.30
C ARG A 86 0.46 8.04 -1.01
N LEU A 87 -0.33 6.97 -1.06
CA LEU A 87 -1.15 6.63 -2.20
C LEU A 87 -2.62 6.94 -1.91
N PRO A 88 -3.35 7.57 -2.83
CA PRO A 88 -4.78 7.71 -2.70
C PRO A 88 -5.45 6.34 -2.84
N ARG A 89 -6.29 5.99 -1.87
CA ARG A 89 -7.17 4.80 -1.91
C ARG A 89 -8.58 5.23 -1.52
N GLU A 90 -9.57 4.59 -2.14
CA GLU A 90 -11.00 4.74 -1.84
C GLU A 90 -11.24 4.59 -0.32
N GLY A 91 -11.56 5.72 0.34
CA GLY A 91 -11.93 5.79 1.76
C GLY A 91 -10.79 6.07 2.76
N ALA A 92 -9.53 5.81 2.44
CA ALA A 92 -8.38 6.14 3.32
C ALA A 92 -7.08 6.20 2.52
N ALA A 93 -6.20 7.16 2.81
CA ALA A 93 -4.88 7.19 2.20
C ALA A 93 -4.02 6.01 2.69
N ASN A 94 -3.34 5.33 1.77
CA ASN A 94 -2.48 4.20 2.09
C ASN A 94 -1.02 4.66 2.10
N THR A 95 -0.32 4.43 3.20
CA THR A 95 1.11 4.75 3.31
C THR A 95 1.91 3.52 2.87
N VAL A 96 2.91 3.72 2.01
CA VAL A 96 3.86 2.68 1.60
C VAL A 96 5.27 3.23 1.66
N PHE A 97 6.26 2.35 1.70
CA PHE A 97 7.66 2.72 1.84
C PHE A 97 8.42 2.28 0.58
N ALA A 98 9.22 3.18 0.03
CA ALA A 98 10.23 2.84 -0.95
C ALA A 98 11.57 2.71 -0.22
N CYS A 99 12.18 1.53 -0.31
CA CYS A 99 13.43 1.17 0.34
C CYS A 99 14.53 1.10 -0.72
N LEU A 100 15.58 1.89 -0.57
CA LEU A 100 16.77 1.80 -1.40
C LEU A 100 17.69 0.72 -0.81
N GLU A 101 18.00 -0.31 -1.59
CA GLU A 101 18.92 -1.37 -1.18
C GLU A 101 20.37 -0.85 -1.05
N PRO A 102 21.18 -1.49 -0.19
CA PRO A 102 22.59 -1.16 -0.04
C PRO A 102 23.31 -1.31 -1.38
N GLY A 103 23.96 -0.23 -1.81
CA GLY A 103 24.56 -0.12 -3.15
C GLY A 103 23.86 0.90 -4.05
N GLY A 104 22.66 1.37 -3.66
CA GLY A 104 22.02 2.53 -4.29
C GLY A 104 21.55 2.32 -5.73
N THR A 105 21.41 1.07 -6.16
CA THR A 105 21.03 0.68 -7.52
C THR A 105 19.62 0.09 -7.62
N THR A 106 19.08 -0.40 -6.51
CA THR A 106 17.79 -1.11 -6.49
C THR A 106 16.85 -0.47 -5.50
N ILE A 107 15.62 -0.23 -5.92
CA ILE A 107 14.55 0.29 -5.08
C ILE A 107 13.48 -0.78 -4.94
N ARG A 108 13.02 -1.03 -3.72
CA ARG A 108 11.95 -1.97 -3.40
C ARG A 108 10.79 -1.25 -2.74
N ILE A 109 9.56 -1.62 -3.10
CA ILE A 109 8.37 -1.13 -2.42
C ILE A 109 8.00 -2.11 -1.31
N GLU A 110 7.88 -1.58 -0.09
CA GLU A 110 7.47 -2.32 1.08
C GLU A 110 6.21 -1.68 1.69
N ARG A 111 5.32 -2.54 2.21
CA ARG A 111 4.15 -2.06 2.94
C ARG A 111 4.53 -1.88 4.42
N PRO A 112 3.86 -0.97 5.14
CA PRO A 112 4.05 -0.87 6.58
C PRO A 112 3.73 -2.19 7.27
N THR A 113 4.67 -2.60 8.11
CA THR A 113 4.63 -3.76 9.02
C THR A 113 4.58 -3.25 10.46
N GLU A 114 4.43 -4.15 11.45
CA GLU A 114 4.49 -3.77 12.86
C GLU A 114 5.81 -3.08 13.24
N GLU A 115 6.93 -3.51 12.66
CA GLU A 115 8.25 -2.91 12.89
C GLU A 115 8.35 -1.48 12.36
N THR A 116 7.63 -1.17 11.28
CA THR A 116 7.61 0.16 10.64
C THR A 116 6.34 0.97 11.00
N ALA A 117 5.55 0.50 11.95
CA ALA A 117 4.33 1.18 12.41
C ALA A 117 4.61 2.55 13.02
N CYS A 118 5.76 2.72 13.68
CA CYS A 118 6.21 4.02 14.17
C CYS A 118 6.41 5.01 13.01
N LEU A 119 7.03 4.57 11.91
CA LEU A 119 7.25 5.40 10.73
C LEU A 119 5.93 5.76 10.03
N GLN A 120 4.98 4.82 9.98
CA GLN A 120 3.63 5.08 9.48
C GLN A 120 2.92 6.14 10.32
N SER A 121 3.01 6.04 11.65
CA SER A 121 2.40 6.99 12.58
C SER A 121 3.03 8.38 12.46
N PHE A 122 4.35 8.44 12.33
CA PHE A 122 5.08 9.68 12.07
C PHE A 122 4.64 10.31 10.74
N ALA A 123 4.46 9.50 9.70
CA ALA A 123 3.98 9.99 8.40
C ALA A 123 2.58 10.58 8.48
N GLY A 124 1.67 9.94 9.23
CA GLY A 124 0.34 10.46 9.49
C GLY A 124 0.37 11.79 10.25
N ALA A 125 1.19 11.88 11.30
CA ALA A 125 1.36 13.10 12.08
C ALA A 125 1.98 14.25 11.26
N PHE A 126 2.98 13.95 10.42
CA PHE A 126 3.61 14.94 9.54
C PHE A 126 2.61 15.57 8.56
N VAL A 127 1.73 14.75 7.96
CA VAL A 127 0.66 15.23 7.08
C VAL A 127 -0.35 16.10 7.83
N ASP A 128 -0.67 15.77 9.09
CA ASP A 128 -1.56 16.59 9.93
C ASP A 128 -0.96 17.98 10.18
N VAL A 129 0.34 18.04 10.45
CA VAL A 129 1.09 19.30 10.62
C VAL A 129 1.09 20.14 9.34
N LEU A 130 1.40 19.54 8.18
CA LEU A 130 1.40 20.25 6.90
C LEU A 130 0.01 20.76 6.48
N ARG A 131 -1.07 20.10 6.91
CA ARG A 131 -2.44 20.52 6.61
C ARG A 131 -2.95 21.66 7.50
N ARG A 132 -2.19 22.07 8.52
CA ARG A 132 -2.61 23.01 9.56
C ARG A 132 -2.06 24.44 9.37
N ILE A 133 -1.31 24.65 8.29
CA ILE A 133 -0.70 25.93 7.87
C ILE A 133 -1.31 26.38 6.54
#